data_AF-A0A2D8HSL3-F1
#
_entry.id   AF-A0A2D8HSL3-F1
#
_cell.length_a   1.000
_cell.length_b   1.000
_cell.length_c   1.000
_cell.angle_alpha   90.00
_cell.angle_beta   90.00
_cell.angle_gamma   90.00
#
_symmetry.space_group_name_H-M   'P 1'
#
loop_
_entity.id
_entity.type
_entity.pdbx_description
1 polymer ?
#
loop_
_entity_poly.entity_id
_entity_poly.type
_entity_poly.pdbx_seq_one_letter_code
_entity_poly.pdbx_strand_id
1 'polypeptide(L)' 'MLYVMLVINIVSMIGTISGVLLHSGRGGGLSDMFGGGGGAALGSTAAERNLNRITTVFALAWILSVLALSFLYIR' A
#
# COMPACT_ATOMS: atom_id res chain seq x y z
N MET A 1 -13.72 11.19 -19.82
CA MET A 1 -13.94 10.97 -18.38
C MET A 1 -13.53 9.56 -17.93
N LEU A 2 -14.08 8.49 -18.52
CA LEU A 2 -13.75 7.09 -18.17
C LEU A 2 -12.23 6.77 -18.21
N TYR A 3 -11.54 7.13 -19.31
CA TYR A 3 -10.11 6.88 -19.45
C TYR A 3 -9.27 7.53 -18.34
N VAL A 4 -9.66 8.72 -17.87
CA VAL A 4 -8.94 9.44 -16.81
C VAL A 4 -9.10 8.73 -15.47
N MET A 5 -10.31 8.28 -15.12
CA MET A 5 -10.55 7.51 -13.89
C MET A 5 -9.84 6.15 -13.92
N LEU A 6 -9.78 5.51 -15.09
CA LEU A 6 -9.09 4.23 -15.27
C LEU A 6 -7.59 4.37 -15.02
N VAL A 7 -6.97 5.42 -15.56
CA VAL A 7 -5.55 5.75 -15.30
C VAL A 7 -5.31 6.03 -13.82
N ILE A 8 -6.16 6.83 -13.17
CA ILE A 8 -6.05 7.11 -11.73
C ILE A 8 -6.14 5.82 -10.90
N ASN A 9 -7.04 4.92 -11.26
CA ASN A 9 -7.23 3.66 -10.54
C ASN A 9 -5.99 2.75 -10.65
N ILE A 10 -5.43 2.60 -11.86
CA ILE A 10 -4.22 1.80 -12.10
C ILE A 10 -3.03 2.39 -11.34
N VAL A 11 -2.82 3.71 -11.39
CA VAL A 11 -1.73 4.37 -10.65
C VAL A 11 -1.89 4.19 -9.14
N SER A 12 -3.11 4.31 -8.63
CA SER A 12 -3.40 4.11 -7.20
C SER A 12 -3.21 2.66 -6.76
N MET A 13 -3.50 1.68 -7.62
CA MET A 13 -3.21 0.26 -7.36
C MET A 13 -1.70 0.03 -7.24
N ILE A 14 -0.92 0.51 -8.21
CA ILE A 14 0.54 0.35 -8.21
C ILE A 14 1.13 1.00 -6.95
N GLY A 15 0.71 2.21 -6.61
CA GLY A 15 1.15 2.91 -5.40
C GLY A 15 0.83 2.15 -4.11
N THR A 16 -0.36 1.55 -4.01
CA THR A 16 -0.77 0.75 -2.85
C THR A 16 0.04 -0.55 -2.77
N ILE A 17 0.22 -1.26 -3.89
CA ILE A 17 1.03 -2.49 -3.95
C ILE A 17 2.48 -2.21 -3.55
N SER A 18 3.10 -1.16 -4.11
CA SER A 18 4.46 -0.75 -3.73
C SER A 18 4.53 -0.37 -2.25
N GLY A 19 3.56 0.39 -1.73
CA GLY A 19 3.49 0.77 -0.31
C GLY A 19 3.35 -0.42 0.65
N VAL A 20 2.61 -1.46 0.25
CA VAL A 20 2.46 -2.71 1.03
C VAL A 20 3.72 -3.59 0.92
N LEU A 21 4.32 -3.73 -0.26
CA LEU A 21 5.54 -4.52 -0.43
C LEU A 21 6.72 -3.93 0.36
N LEU A 22 6.82 -2.61 0.47
CA LEU A 22 7.81 -1.95 1.31
C LEU A 22 7.59 -2.24 2.81
N HIS A 23 6.38 -2.60 3.26
CA HIS A 23 6.14 -3.12 4.61
C HIS A 23 6.60 -4.59 4.75
N SER A 24 6.57 -5.37 3.67
CA SER A 24 6.96 -6.79 3.66
C SER A 24 8.47 -7.05 3.64
N GLY A 25 9.30 -6.03 3.35
CA GLY A 25 10.77 -6.18 3.28
C GLY A 25 11.45 -6.59 4.59
N ARG A 26 10.71 -6.68 5.71
CA ARG A 26 11.22 -6.96 7.05
C ARG A 26 10.71 -8.27 7.67
N GLY A 27 9.82 -9.02 6.99
CA GLY A 27 9.19 -10.23 7.57
C GLY A 27 8.99 -11.39 6.60
N GLY A 28 9.65 -11.35 5.43
CA GLY A 28 9.52 -12.37 4.39
C GLY A 28 10.51 -13.55 4.50
N GLY A 29 11.42 -13.52 5.48
CA GLY A 29 12.40 -14.59 5.69
C GLY A 29 11.84 -15.72 6.56
N LEU A 30 12.18 -16.97 6.24
CA LEU A 30 11.84 -18.14 7.07
C LEU A 30 12.20 -17.94 8.56
N SER A 31 13.31 -17.25 8.83
CA SER A 31 13.76 -16.88 10.19
C SER A 31 12.74 -16.04 10.97
N ASP A 32 12.10 -15.05 10.33
CA ASP A 32 11.09 -14.20 10.99
C ASP A 32 9.78 -14.98 11.23
N MET A 33 9.49 -15.96 10.36
CA MET A 33 8.33 -16.86 10.52
C MET A 33 8.52 -17.90 11.64
N PHE A 34 9.77 -18.22 12.00
CA PHE A 34 10.13 -19.14 13.09
C PHE A 34 10.52 -18.44 14.41
N GLY A 35 10.18 -17.16 14.58
CA GLY A 35 10.40 -16.44 15.84
C GLY A 35 11.83 -15.91 16.04
N GLY A 36 12.58 -15.71 14.95
CA GLY A 36 13.91 -15.11 14.93
C GLY A 36 13.90 -13.62 15.29
N GLY A 37 13.66 -13.31 16.56
CA GLY A 37 13.92 -12.01 17.15
C GLY A 37 15.42 -11.79 17.30
N GLY A 38 16.08 -11.24 16.28
CA GLY A 38 17.50 -10.91 16.41
C GLY A 38 18.11 -10.22 15.20
N GLY A 39 18.08 -8.89 15.18
CA GLY A 39 19.21 -8.14 14.59
C GLY A 39 18.94 -7.06 13.54
N ALA A 40 17.73 -6.89 12.99
CA ALA A 40 17.51 -5.91 11.91
C ALA A 40 16.51 -4.78 12.26
N ALA A 41 16.36 -4.46 13.56
CA ALA A 41 15.36 -3.51 14.02
C ALA A 41 15.83 -2.08 14.33
N LEU A 42 16.96 -1.64 13.77
CA LEU A 42 17.42 -0.25 13.89
C LEU A 42 17.01 0.64 12.71
N GLY A 43 16.05 0.21 11.89
CA GLY A 43 15.38 1.05 10.91
C GLY A 43 14.27 1.86 11.55
N SER A 44 14.61 3.07 12.02
CA SER A 44 13.75 4.20 12.42
C SER A 44 12.24 3.90 12.57
N THR A 45 11.77 3.76 13.82
CA THR A 45 10.34 3.73 14.18
C THR A 45 9.54 4.88 13.55
N ALA A 46 10.19 6.02 13.27
CA ALA A 46 9.58 7.14 12.58
C ALA A 46 9.36 6.88 11.07
N ALA A 47 10.31 6.21 10.40
CA ALA A 47 10.18 5.84 8.99
C ALA A 47 9.03 4.84 8.79
N GLU A 48 8.90 3.83 9.66
CA GLU A 48 7.76 2.90 9.65
C GLU A 48 6.42 3.59 9.85
N ARG A 49 6.34 4.51 10.82
CA ARG A 49 5.11 5.25 11.11
C ARG A 49 4.71 6.19 9.97
N ASN A 50 5.68 6.67 9.20
CA ASN A 50 5.44 7.50 8.02
C ASN A 50 5.06 6.64 6.81
N LEU A 51 5.70 5.49 6.61
CA LEU A 51 5.33 4.53 5.57
C LEU A 51 3.88 4.06 5.75
N ASN A 52 3.49 3.72 6.98
CA ASN A 52 2.14 3.26 7.29
C ASN A 52 1.09 4.35 7.01
N ARG A 53 1.40 5.61 7.34
CA ARG A 53 0.55 6.76 7.00
C ARG A 53 0.39 6.93 5.49
N ILE A 54 1.49 6.86 4.74
CA ILE A 54 1.48 7.00 3.27
C ILE A 54 0.67 5.88 2.63
N THR A 55 0.91 4.63 3.02
CA THR A 55 0.18 3.47 2.50
C THR A 55 -1.32 3.53 2.83
N THR A 56 -1.67 3.99 4.04
CA THR A 56 -3.09 4.15 4.44
C THR A 56 -3.79 5.20 3.57
N VAL A 57 -3.13 6.32 3.27
CA VAL A 57 -3.68 7.36 2.40
C VAL A 57 -3.86 6.85 0.97
N PHE A 58 -2.88 6.12 0.42
CA PHE A 58 -3.00 5.52 -0.91
C PHE A 58 -4.11 4.45 -0.98
N ALA A 59 -4.25 3.62 0.06
CA ALA A 59 -5.31 2.62 0.13
C ALA A 59 -6.71 3.27 0.18
N LEU A 60 -6.89 4.34 0.97
CA LEU A 60 -8.13 5.09 1.02
C LEU A 60 -8.45 5.76 -0.33
N ALA A 61 -7.46 6.39 -0.96
CA ALA A 61 -7.61 7.00 -2.27
C ALA A 61 -7.99 5.97 -3.34
N TRP A 62 -7.39 4.76 -3.28
CA TRP A 62 -7.74 3.67 -4.18
C TRP A 62 -9.20 3.24 -4.00
N ILE A 63 -9.65 2.98 -2.77
CA ILE A 63 -11.04 2.59 -2.49
C ILE A 63 -12.02 3.64 -3.01
N LEU A 64 -11.78 4.92 -2.74
CA LEU A 64 -12.62 6.01 -3.23
C LEU A 64 -12.65 6.07 -4.76
N SER A 65 -11.50 5.87 -5.41
CA SER A 65 -11.43 5.85 -6.88
C SER A 65 -12.19 4.66 -7.51
N VAL A 66 -12.16 3.49 -6.87
CA VAL A 66 -12.93 2.30 -7.30
C VAL A 66 -14.42 2.57 -7.17
N LEU A 67 -14.87 3.09 -6.03
CA LEU A 67 -16.28 3.41 -5.80
C LEU A 67 -16.79 4.47 -6.80
N ALA A 68 -15.99 5.51 -7.07
CA ALA A 68 -16.32 6.52 -8.05
C ALA A 68 -16.40 5.96 -9.48
N LEU A 69 -15.46 5.08 -9.87
CA LEU A 69 -15.48 4.40 -11.15
C LEU A 69 -16.72 3.49 -11.28
N SER A 70 -17.03 2.70 -10.25
CA SER A 70 -18.22 1.83 -10.24
C SER A 70 -19.52 2.63 -10.35
N PHE A 71 -19.64 3.76 -9.66
CA PHE A 71 -20.83 4.62 -9.74
C PHE A 71 -20.96 5.34 -11.09
N LEU A 72 -19.85 5.74 -11.71
CA LEU A 72 -19.86 6.33 -13.06
C LEU A 72 -20.18 5.28 -14.14
N TYR A 73 -19.70 4.05 -13.98
CA TYR A 73 -19.92 2.97 -14.94
C TYR A 73 -21.36 2.42 -14.90
N ILE A 74 -22.02 2.49 -13.74
CA ILE A 74 -23.42 2.03 -13.58
C ILE A 74 -24.45 3.04 -14.13
N ARG A 75 -24.00 4.24 -14.51
CA ARG A 75 -24.80 5.34 -15.07
C ARG A 75 -24.67 5.41 -16.59
#